data_AF-A0A0C3NUR7-F1
#
_entry.id   AF-A0A0C3NUR7-F1
#
_cell.length_a   1.000
_cell.length_b   1.000
_cell.length_c   1.000
_cell.angle_alpha   90.00
_cell.angle_beta   90.00
_cell.angle_gamma   90.00
#
_symmetry.space_group_name_H-M   'P 1'
#
loop_
_entity.id
_entity.type
_entity.pdbx_description
1 polymer ?
#
loop_
_entity_poly.entity_id
_entity_poly.type
_entity_poly.pdbx_seq_one_letter_code
_entity_poly.pdbx_strand_id
1 'polypeptide(L)'
;MATTTISNGAAIAQDWPGRYYHVDQVLDRPGPRTDESFLAGEGVKDFLRNKCKILVIGAGGLGCEILANLALSGFKDIHVIDMDTIDISNLNRQFLFRPKDVGKPKATVAAAFIMSRVPGVKVTPYYGKIQDKDDDYYLQFNLVICGLDSVEARRWINATLVNLVDPENPESLKPLIDGGTEGFKGQARVILPTISSCYECSLDMLNKPTAFPICTIANTPRLPEHCIEWASVLEWPRVHGDKKLDTDDPEHIGWLYKIASARAQEFKIEGVTWSLTQGVVKNIIPAIASTNAIIAASCCNEAFKIATSSAAYLNNYFMLIGTDGVYSFTFEHEKRADCPVCGGEAVDMTISKELTVDKFIETLIERQDIQIKKPSLSSGSKHIYFQAPQQLEEATRPNLEKTVSELVDDGGEITVTASSLPFSLSLRIHYS
;
A
#
# COMPACT_ATOMS: atom_id res chain seq x y z
N MET A 1 -27.01 -17.30 -12.15
CA MET A 1 -27.56 -16.46 -13.24
C MET A 1 -28.51 -15.44 -12.64
N ALA A 2 -28.10 -14.18 -12.63
CA ALA A 2 -28.89 -12.94 -12.63
C ALA A 2 -27.92 -11.81 -12.23
N THR A 3 -27.07 -11.42 -13.17
CA THR A 3 -26.25 -10.20 -13.08
C THR A 3 -27.20 -9.03 -13.24
N THR A 4 -27.52 -8.36 -12.13
CA THR A 4 -28.34 -7.15 -12.12
C THR A 4 -27.52 -6.01 -12.72
N THR A 5 -27.62 -5.83 -14.04
CA THR A 5 -27.12 -4.65 -14.75
C THR A 5 -27.92 -3.45 -14.24
N ILE A 6 -27.31 -2.65 -13.37
CA ILE A 6 -27.85 -1.33 -13.00
C ILE A 6 -27.75 -0.47 -14.24
N SER A 7 -28.86 -0.31 -14.96
CA SER A 7 -28.99 0.67 -16.04
C SER A 7 -28.99 2.07 -15.42
N ASN A 8 -27.80 2.68 -15.32
CA ASN A 8 -27.70 4.09 -14.96
C ASN A 8 -28.43 4.94 -16.00
N GLY A 9 -29.20 5.91 -15.50
CA GLY A 9 -30.05 6.78 -16.31
C GLY A 9 -29.31 7.36 -17.51
N ALA A 10 -29.97 7.26 -18.66
CA ALA A 10 -29.54 7.82 -19.93
C ALA A 10 -29.43 9.36 -19.86
N ALA A 11 -28.31 9.88 -19.37
CA ALA A 11 -27.82 11.17 -19.82
C ALA A 11 -27.18 10.92 -21.18
N ILE A 12 -27.74 11.53 -22.22
CA ILE A 12 -27.25 11.45 -23.59
C ILE A 12 -25.76 11.83 -23.57
N ALA A 13 -24.92 10.84 -23.87
CA ALA A 13 -23.47 10.87 -23.76
C ALA A 13 -22.85 11.66 -24.92
N GLN A 14 -23.07 12.97 -24.95
CA GLN A 14 -22.37 13.85 -25.88
C GLN A 14 -21.60 14.91 -25.10
N ASP A 15 -20.29 14.95 -25.35
CA ASP A 15 -19.41 15.95 -24.78
C ASP A 15 -19.88 17.35 -25.23
N TRP A 16 -20.14 18.25 -24.29
CA TRP A 16 -20.58 19.61 -24.61
C TRP A 16 -19.39 20.46 -25.14
N PRO A 17 -19.67 21.51 -25.93
CA PRO A 17 -18.61 22.38 -26.45
C PRO A 17 -17.70 22.91 -25.35
N GLY A 18 -16.39 22.80 -25.53
CA GLY A 18 -15.39 23.28 -24.58
C GLY A 18 -15.24 22.44 -23.31
N ARG A 19 -15.91 21.29 -23.18
CA ARG A 19 -15.79 20.41 -22.01
C ARG A 19 -14.35 20.10 -21.61
N TYR A 20 -13.50 19.80 -22.61
CA TYR A 20 -12.09 19.46 -22.41
C TYR A 20 -11.14 20.62 -22.69
N TYR A 21 -11.64 21.86 -22.76
CA TYR A 21 -10.84 23.03 -23.17
C TYR A 21 -9.48 23.08 -22.47
N HIS A 22 -9.43 22.95 -21.14
CA HIS A 22 -8.19 23.03 -20.36
C HIS A 22 -7.20 21.89 -20.66
N VAL A 23 -7.70 20.67 -20.83
CA VAL A 23 -6.88 19.50 -21.17
C VAL A 23 -6.37 19.60 -22.61
N ASP A 24 -7.25 20.00 -23.53
CA ASP A 24 -6.93 20.15 -24.95
C ASP A 24 -5.87 21.22 -25.19
N GLN A 25 -5.84 22.31 -24.41
CA GLN A 25 -4.75 23.30 -24.52
C GLN A 25 -3.37 22.68 -24.33
N VAL A 26 -3.23 21.65 -23.49
CA VAL A 26 -1.97 20.94 -23.25
C VAL A 26 -1.69 19.93 -24.37
N LEU A 27 -2.74 19.31 -24.91
CA LEU A 27 -2.61 18.24 -25.89
C LEU A 27 -2.53 18.71 -27.35
N ASP A 28 -2.98 19.93 -27.64
CA ASP A 28 -3.05 20.47 -29.01
C ASP A 28 -1.72 20.95 -29.56
N ARG A 29 -0.78 21.33 -28.70
CA ARG A 29 0.46 21.99 -29.13
C ARG A 29 1.65 21.55 -28.29
N PRO A 30 2.81 21.28 -28.91
CA PRO A 30 4.04 21.11 -28.16
C PRO A 30 4.49 22.43 -27.52
N GLY A 31 5.35 22.33 -26.52
CA GLY A 31 5.89 23.47 -25.79
C GLY A 31 7.37 23.24 -25.43
N PRO A 32 8.05 24.23 -24.84
CA PRO A 32 9.50 24.15 -24.59
C PRO A 32 9.96 23.06 -23.61
N ARG A 33 9.01 22.39 -22.93
CA ARG A 33 9.24 21.38 -21.90
C ARG A 33 8.49 20.07 -22.18
N THR A 34 7.91 19.92 -23.38
CA THR A 34 7.28 18.66 -23.77
C THR A 34 8.34 17.60 -24.00
N ASP A 35 7.99 16.35 -23.76
CA ASP A 35 8.87 15.23 -24.07
C ASP A 35 9.12 15.15 -25.58
N GLU A 36 10.29 14.67 -25.99
CA GLU A 36 10.64 14.53 -27.42
C GLU A 36 9.70 13.53 -28.13
N SER A 37 9.14 12.58 -27.40
CA SER A 37 8.17 11.60 -27.90
C SER A 37 6.74 12.16 -28.04
N PHE A 38 6.48 13.41 -27.62
CA PHE A 38 5.14 13.96 -27.60
C PHE A 38 4.57 14.22 -28.99
N LEU A 39 3.45 13.56 -29.31
CA LEU A 39 2.69 13.76 -30.54
C LEU A 39 1.37 14.47 -30.25
N ALA A 40 1.37 15.80 -30.39
CA ALA A 40 0.21 16.65 -30.15
C ALA A 40 -0.94 16.41 -31.15
N GLY A 41 -2.17 16.68 -30.73
CA GLY A 41 -3.38 16.63 -31.54
C GLY A 41 -4.33 15.47 -31.21
N GLU A 42 -5.14 15.05 -32.19
CA GLU A 42 -6.23 14.10 -31.95
C GLU A 42 -5.76 12.70 -31.53
N GLY A 43 -4.56 12.26 -31.93
CA GLY A 43 -4.04 10.94 -31.58
C GLY A 43 -3.86 10.74 -30.08
N VAL A 44 -3.21 11.68 -29.39
CA VAL A 44 -3.01 11.62 -27.93
C VAL A 44 -4.31 11.81 -27.17
N LYS A 45 -5.23 12.65 -27.69
CA LYS A 45 -6.57 12.83 -27.11
C LYS A 45 -7.40 11.55 -27.19
N ASP A 46 -7.39 10.88 -28.34
CA ASP A 46 -8.06 9.60 -28.55
C ASP A 46 -7.46 8.51 -27.66
N PHE A 47 -6.14 8.45 -27.56
CA PHE A 47 -5.47 7.52 -26.65
C PHE A 47 -5.93 7.76 -25.20
N LEU A 48 -5.79 8.98 -24.69
CA LEU A 48 -6.15 9.34 -23.31
C LEU A 48 -7.60 8.99 -22.98
N ARG A 49 -8.53 9.29 -23.90
CA ARG A 49 -9.98 9.19 -23.64
C ARG A 49 -10.54 7.81 -23.93
N ASN A 50 -10.05 7.12 -24.95
CA ASN A 50 -10.75 5.96 -25.51
C ASN A 50 -9.91 4.66 -25.47
N LYS A 51 -8.59 4.74 -25.25
CA LYS A 51 -7.70 3.57 -25.24
C LYS A 51 -6.99 3.36 -23.91
N CYS A 52 -6.68 4.45 -23.21
CA CYS A 52 -5.96 4.41 -21.95
C CYS A 52 -6.84 3.83 -20.84
N LYS A 53 -6.41 2.69 -20.27
CA LYS A 53 -7.04 2.03 -19.13
C LYS A 53 -6.19 2.24 -17.88
N ILE A 54 -6.80 2.79 -16.84
CA ILE A 54 -6.13 3.01 -15.55
C ILE A 54 -6.72 2.10 -14.49
N LEU A 55 -5.87 1.49 -13.68
CA LEU A 55 -6.27 0.86 -12.42
C LEU A 55 -5.98 1.80 -11.25
N VAL A 56 -6.99 2.08 -10.43
CA VAL A 56 -6.86 2.74 -9.13
C VAL A 56 -7.03 1.69 -8.03
N ILE A 57 -6.06 1.59 -7.13
CA ILE A 57 -6.10 0.67 -5.99
C ILE A 57 -6.31 1.47 -4.71
N GLY A 58 -7.43 1.22 -4.05
CA GLY A 58 -7.94 1.97 -2.92
C GLY A 58 -8.94 3.05 -3.33
N ALA A 59 -10.06 3.11 -2.62
CA ALA A 59 -11.13 4.11 -2.72
C ALA A 59 -11.31 4.90 -1.40
N GLY A 60 -10.35 4.78 -0.47
CA GLY A 60 -10.22 5.64 0.70
C GLY A 60 -9.78 7.07 0.35
N GLY A 61 -9.55 7.95 1.34
CA GLY A 61 -9.33 9.40 1.16
C GLY A 61 -8.56 9.81 -0.09
N LEU A 62 -7.36 9.24 -0.29
CA LEU A 62 -6.53 9.47 -1.47
C LEU A 62 -7.15 8.92 -2.78
N GLY A 63 -7.69 7.70 -2.75
CA GLY A 63 -8.40 7.09 -3.88
C GLY A 63 -9.64 7.86 -4.36
N CYS A 64 -10.41 8.45 -3.43
CA CYS A 64 -11.53 9.32 -3.77
C CYS A 64 -11.09 10.53 -4.62
N GLU A 65 -10.00 11.19 -4.19
CA GLU A 65 -9.41 12.33 -4.90
C GLU A 65 -8.82 11.89 -6.25
N ILE A 66 -8.11 10.74 -6.30
CA ILE A 66 -7.54 10.19 -7.55
C ILE A 66 -8.64 9.95 -8.59
N LEU A 67 -9.74 9.28 -8.20
CA LEU A 67 -10.85 8.98 -9.12
C LEU A 67 -11.47 10.26 -9.70
N ALA A 68 -11.68 11.27 -8.86
CA ALA A 68 -12.22 12.55 -9.29
C ALA A 68 -11.26 13.27 -10.25
N ASN A 69 -9.98 13.34 -9.90
CA ASN A 69 -8.95 14.00 -10.69
C ASN A 69 -8.77 13.33 -12.07
N LEU A 70 -8.65 12.00 -12.13
CA LEU A 70 -8.52 11.28 -13.40
C LEU A 70 -9.74 11.50 -14.31
N ALA A 71 -10.95 11.38 -13.76
CA ALA A 71 -12.18 11.57 -14.52
C ALA A 71 -12.30 13.00 -15.11
N LEU A 72 -11.83 14.02 -14.38
CA LEU A 72 -11.83 15.41 -14.82
C LEU A 72 -10.66 15.75 -15.77
N SER A 73 -9.57 14.97 -15.73
CA SER A 73 -8.40 15.12 -16.61
C SER A 73 -8.54 14.43 -17.97
N GLY A 74 -9.67 13.78 -18.24
CA GLY A 74 -10.00 13.23 -19.56
C GLY A 74 -9.89 11.71 -19.68
N PHE A 75 -9.46 11.00 -18.63
CA PHE A 75 -9.50 9.54 -18.62
C PHE A 75 -10.94 9.03 -18.55
N LYS A 76 -11.32 8.12 -19.45
CA LYS A 76 -12.70 7.57 -19.46
C LYS A 76 -12.79 6.10 -19.04
N ASP A 77 -11.74 5.29 -19.12
CA ASP A 77 -11.77 3.88 -18.69
C ASP A 77 -10.93 3.68 -17.43
N ILE A 78 -11.60 3.72 -16.28
CA ILE A 78 -10.96 3.63 -14.96
C ILE A 78 -11.50 2.40 -14.24
N HIS A 79 -10.62 1.59 -13.67
CA HIS A 79 -10.99 0.49 -12.78
C HIS A 79 -10.62 0.88 -11.35
N VAL A 80 -11.43 0.45 -10.38
CA VAL A 80 -11.16 0.68 -8.96
C VAL A 80 -11.29 -0.61 -8.16
N ILE A 81 -10.26 -0.94 -7.37
CA ILE A 81 -10.28 -2.04 -6.41
C ILE A 81 -10.27 -1.47 -4.99
N ASP A 82 -11.21 -1.90 -4.15
CA ASP A 82 -11.19 -1.63 -2.71
C ASP A 82 -11.93 -2.75 -1.97
N MET A 83 -11.39 -3.22 -0.85
CA MET A 83 -11.96 -4.33 -0.06
C MET A 83 -12.81 -3.88 1.12
N ASP A 84 -12.88 -2.57 1.39
CA ASP A 84 -13.53 -2.03 2.57
C ASP A 84 -14.98 -1.63 2.30
N THR A 85 -15.71 -1.50 3.41
CA THR A 85 -17.01 -0.85 3.46
C THR A 85 -16.89 0.56 4.03
N ILE A 86 -17.89 1.40 3.75
CA ILE A 86 -17.91 2.79 4.19
C ILE A 86 -18.24 2.87 5.69
N ASP A 87 -17.39 3.54 6.44
CA ASP A 87 -17.61 3.85 7.86
C ASP A 87 -17.94 5.34 8.09
N ILE A 88 -18.61 5.68 9.19
CA ILE A 88 -18.93 7.07 9.54
C ILE A 88 -17.67 7.94 9.65
N SER A 89 -16.58 7.39 10.21
CA SER A 89 -15.29 8.08 10.34
C SER A 89 -14.65 8.44 9.00
N ASN A 90 -15.12 7.86 7.90
CA ASN A 90 -14.61 8.14 6.55
C ASN A 90 -15.15 9.46 5.99
N LEU A 91 -16.33 9.89 6.43
CA LEU A 91 -17.09 10.99 5.81
C LEU A 91 -16.43 12.37 5.97
N ASN A 92 -15.46 12.52 6.89
CA ASN A 92 -14.72 13.77 7.08
C ASN A 92 -13.75 14.09 5.93
N ARG A 93 -13.37 13.10 5.11
CA ARG A 93 -12.35 13.22 4.06
C ARG A 93 -12.65 12.47 2.77
N GLN A 94 -13.55 11.49 2.80
CA GLN A 94 -13.91 10.66 1.65
C GLN A 94 -15.19 11.19 1.00
N PHE A 95 -15.06 12.31 0.28
CA PHE A 95 -16.18 13.12 -0.20
C PHE A 95 -17.05 12.46 -1.27
N LEU A 96 -16.70 11.26 -1.76
CA LEU A 96 -17.57 10.46 -2.63
C LEU A 96 -18.71 9.76 -1.87
N PHE A 97 -18.59 9.66 -0.54
CA PHE A 97 -19.53 8.92 0.31
C PHE A 97 -20.48 9.85 1.07
N ARG A 98 -21.67 9.36 1.41
CA ARG A 98 -22.68 10.08 2.19
C ARG A 98 -23.12 9.24 3.39
N PRO A 99 -23.77 9.83 4.42
CA PRO A 99 -24.30 9.07 5.56
C PRO A 99 -25.19 7.88 5.17
N LYS A 100 -25.95 8.00 4.07
CA LYS A 100 -26.80 6.92 3.52
C LYS A 100 -26.03 5.74 2.89
N ASP A 101 -24.72 5.87 2.75
CA ASP A 101 -23.85 4.88 2.11
C ASP A 101 -23.02 4.08 3.11
N VAL A 102 -23.08 4.42 4.41
CA VAL A 102 -22.44 3.67 5.49
C VAL A 102 -22.84 2.18 5.42
N GLY A 103 -21.84 1.30 5.52
CA GLY A 103 -21.97 -0.16 5.40
C GLY A 103 -21.92 -0.69 3.96
N LYS A 104 -21.98 0.16 2.93
CA LYS A 104 -21.84 -0.28 1.53
C LYS A 104 -20.37 -0.39 1.11
N PRO A 105 -20.05 -1.22 0.09
CA PRO A 105 -18.70 -1.29 -0.47
C PRO A 105 -18.18 0.04 -1.03
N LYS A 106 -16.98 0.47 -0.62
CA LYS A 106 -16.37 1.73 -1.06
C LYS A 106 -16.21 1.80 -2.57
N ALA A 107 -15.61 0.79 -3.19
CA ALA A 107 -15.38 0.73 -4.64
C ALA A 107 -16.67 0.95 -5.45
N THR A 108 -17.76 0.28 -5.05
CA THR A 108 -19.03 0.35 -5.76
C THR A 108 -19.67 1.73 -5.67
N VAL A 109 -19.72 2.31 -4.46
CA VAL A 109 -20.30 3.64 -4.26
C VAL A 109 -19.45 4.73 -4.91
N ALA A 110 -18.12 4.63 -4.82
CA ALA A 110 -17.20 5.57 -5.46
C ALA A 110 -17.38 5.59 -6.98
N ALA A 111 -17.40 4.42 -7.62
CA ALA A 111 -17.63 4.29 -9.05
C ALA A 111 -18.98 4.88 -9.48
N ALA A 112 -20.06 4.54 -8.76
CA ALA A 112 -21.40 5.05 -9.04
C ALA A 112 -21.47 6.58 -8.91
N PHE A 113 -20.84 7.15 -7.88
CA PHE A 113 -20.80 8.60 -7.67
C PHE A 113 -20.08 9.31 -8.83
N ILE A 114 -18.89 8.82 -9.21
CA ILE A 114 -18.09 9.43 -10.28
C ILE A 114 -18.82 9.34 -11.62
N MET A 115 -19.36 8.17 -11.99
CA MET A 115 -20.11 8.02 -13.24
C MET A 115 -21.38 8.89 -13.28
N SER A 116 -22.02 9.13 -12.13
CA SER A 116 -23.13 10.07 -12.03
C SER A 116 -22.71 11.54 -12.13
N ARG A 117 -21.51 11.88 -11.64
CA ARG A 117 -21.03 13.26 -11.55
C ARG A 117 -20.31 13.72 -12.83
N VAL A 118 -19.59 12.82 -13.49
CA VAL A 118 -18.73 13.10 -14.65
C VAL A 118 -19.24 12.26 -15.84
N PRO A 119 -20.10 12.83 -16.71
CA PRO A 119 -20.72 12.08 -17.81
C PRO A 119 -19.70 11.46 -18.77
N GLY A 120 -19.97 10.27 -19.33
CA GLY A 120 -19.09 9.65 -20.32
C GLY A 120 -17.79 9.04 -19.78
N VAL A 121 -17.57 9.06 -18.46
CA VAL A 121 -16.54 8.25 -17.80
C VAL A 121 -17.16 6.92 -17.39
N LYS A 122 -16.42 5.83 -17.59
CA LYS A 122 -16.72 4.49 -17.12
C LYS A 122 -15.77 4.15 -15.98
N VAL A 123 -16.35 3.92 -14.80
CA VAL A 123 -15.61 3.42 -13.65
C VAL A 123 -16.07 2.00 -13.33
N THR A 124 -15.20 1.02 -13.50
CA THR A 124 -15.50 -0.40 -13.21
C THR A 124 -15.06 -0.74 -11.78
N PRO A 125 -15.99 -0.96 -10.83
CA PRO A 125 -15.63 -1.29 -9.46
C PRO A 125 -15.36 -2.78 -9.27
N TYR A 126 -14.43 -3.09 -8.37
CA TYR A 126 -14.24 -4.41 -7.80
C TYR A 126 -14.20 -4.30 -6.27
N TYR A 127 -15.18 -4.92 -5.61
CA TYR A 127 -15.21 -5.05 -4.16
C TYR A 127 -14.50 -6.34 -3.77
N GLY A 128 -13.27 -6.22 -3.30
CA GLY A 128 -12.42 -7.37 -2.99
C GLY A 128 -10.96 -6.96 -2.86
N LYS A 129 -10.11 -7.96 -2.65
CA LYS A 129 -8.68 -7.78 -2.44
C LYS A 129 -7.93 -7.72 -3.77
N ILE A 130 -6.80 -7.03 -3.80
CA ILE A 130 -5.91 -7.03 -4.98
C ILE A 130 -5.41 -8.44 -5.30
N GLN A 131 -5.23 -9.28 -4.28
CA GLN A 131 -4.80 -10.67 -4.41
C GLN A 131 -5.81 -11.58 -5.11
N ASP A 132 -7.06 -11.14 -5.29
CA ASP A 132 -8.10 -11.95 -5.94
C ASP A 132 -8.00 -11.91 -7.48
N LYS A 133 -7.13 -11.07 -8.03
CA LYS A 133 -6.93 -10.88 -9.48
C LYS A 133 -5.67 -11.58 -9.95
N ASP A 134 -5.73 -12.11 -11.16
CA ASP A 134 -4.61 -12.74 -11.84
C ASP A 134 -3.75 -11.73 -12.61
N ASP A 135 -2.62 -12.21 -13.11
CA ASP A 135 -1.65 -11.45 -13.89
C ASP A 135 -2.27 -10.85 -15.16
N ASP A 136 -3.13 -11.61 -15.84
CA ASP A 136 -3.87 -11.16 -17.03
C ASP A 136 -4.73 -9.93 -16.74
N TYR A 137 -5.37 -9.88 -15.56
CA TYR A 137 -6.12 -8.72 -15.14
C TYR A 137 -5.21 -7.48 -15.03
N TYR A 138 -4.01 -7.59 -14.48
CA TYR A 138 -3.10 -6.45 -14.34
C TYR A 138 -2.45 -6.03 -15.66
N LEU A 139 -2.18 -6.98 -16.56
CA LEU A 139 -1.59 -6.73 -17.88
C LEU A 139 -2.47 -5.89 -18.80
N GLN A 140 -3.78 -5.82 -18.55
CA GLN A 140 -4.71 -5.04 -19.40
C GLN A 140 -4.58 -3.52 -19.24
N PHE A 141 -3.95 -3.04 -18.16
CA PHE A 141 -3.88 -1.61 -17.85
C PHE A 141 -2.68 -0.94 -18.53
N ASN A 142 -2.78 0.37 -18.75
CA ASN A 142 -1.65 1.19 -19.20
C ASN A 142 -0.84 1.73 -18.03
N LEU A 143 -1.47 1.97 -16.88
CA LEU A 143 -0.82 2.43 -15.66
C LEU A 143 -1.68 2.10 -14.42
N VAL A 144 -1.02 1.96 -13.28
CA VAL A 144 -1.62 1.64 -11.99
C VAL A 144 -1.33 2.78 -11.00
N ILE A 145 -2.35 3.23 -10.26
CA ILE A 145 -2.22 4.25 -9.22
C ILE A 145 -2.69 3.69 -7.88
N CYS A 146 -1.83 3.76 -6.87
CA CYS A 146 -2.11 3.28 -5.52
C CYS A 146 -2.43 4.43 -4.56
N GLY A 147 -3.57 4.32 -3.90
CA GLY A 147 -3.96 5.10 -2.73
C GLY A 147 -4.17 4.20 -1.51
N LEU A 148 -3.26 3.25 -1.32
CA LEU A 148 -3.32 2.22 -0.27
C LEU A 148 -3.00 2.80 1.12
N ASP A 149 -3.36 2.08 2.17
CA ASP A 149 -3.08 2.45 3.56
C ASP A 149 -2.16 1.44 4.28
N SER A 150 -1.88 0.30 3.66
CA SER A 150 -0.97 -0.71 4.19
C SER A 150 0.31 -0.86 3.37
N VAL A 151 1.42 -1.11 4.06
CA VAL A 151 2.72 -1.44 3.46
C VAL A 151 2.65 -2.78 2.73
N GLU A 152 1.94 -3.76 3.29
CA GLU A 152 1.81 -5.10 2.71
C GLU A 152 1.13 -5.09 1.34
N ALA A 153 0.03 -4.35 1.19
CA ALA A 153 -0.64 -4.22 -0.11
C ALA A 153 0.25 -3.52 -1.15
N ARG A 154 1.05 -2.53 -0.73
CA ARG A 154 2.01 -1.84 -1.62
C ARG A 154 3.14 -2.75 -2.07
N ARG A 155 3.71 -3.54 -1.14
CA ARG A 155 4.73 -4.56 -1.47
C ARG A 155 4.17 -5.61 -2.42
N TRP A 156 2.93 -6.04 -2.18
CA TRP A 156 2.24 -7.00 -3.04
C TRP A 156 2.16 -6.52 -4.50
N ILE A 157 1.50 -5.38 -4.73
CA ILE A 157 1.31 -4.87 -6.09
C ILE A 157 2.65 -4.48 -6.74
N ASN A 158 3.61 -3.95 -5.98
CA ASN A 158 4.94 -3.63 -6.48
C ASN A 158 5.62 -4.86 -7.09
N ALA A 159 5.63 -5.98 -6.37
CA ALA A 159 6.27 -7.18 -6.87
C ALA A 159 5.49 -7.82 -8.03
N THR A 160 4.15 -7.81 -7.97
CA THR A 160 3.33 -8.26 -9.10
C THR A 160 3.72 -7.52 -10.37
N LEU A 161 3.74 -6.18 -10.35
CA LEU A 161 4.08 -5.40 -11.54
C LEU A 161 5.53 -5.55 -12.00
N VAL A 162 6.47 -5.84 -11.08
CA VAL A 162 7.85 -6.18 -11.45
C VAL A 162 7.95 -7.56 -12.11
N ASN A 163 7.24 -8.55 -11.57
CA ASN A 163 7.23 -9.92 -12.10
C ASN A 163 6.54 -10.00 -13.48
N LEU A 164 5.62 -9.08 -13.77
CA LEU A 164 4.97 -8.99 -15.08
C LEU A 164 5.90 -8.46 -16.18
N VAL A 165 7.04 -7.84 -15.85
CA VAL A 165 7.92 -7.25 -16.87
C VAL A 165 8.59 -8.35 -17.68
N ASP A 166 8.25 -8.38 -18.96
CA ASP A 166 8.85 -9.20 -19.99
C ASP A 166 9.76 -8.32 -20.87
N PRO A 167 11.09 -8.56 -20.89
CA PRO A 167 12.03 -7.84 -21.74
C PRO A 167 11.73 -7.91 -23.25
N GLU A 168 11.02 -8.95 -23.70
CA GLU A 168 10.64 -9.12 -25.11
C GLU A 168 9.34 -8.38 -25.46
N ASN A 169 8.55 -7.98 -24.46
CA ASN A 169 7.30 -7.26 -24.62
C ASN A 169 7.28 -5.95 -23.81
N PRO A 170 7.62 -4.80 -24.41
CA PRO A 170 7.62 -3.52 -23.72
C PRO A 170 6.26 -3.11 -23.11
N GLU A 171 5.15 -3.59 -23.66
CA GLU A 171 3.81 -3.28 -23.13
C GLU A 171 3.52 -4.00 -21.80
N SER A 172 4.30 -5.00 -21.44
CA SER A 172 4.20 -5.70 -20.15
C SER A 172 4.55 -4.80 -18.96
N LEU A 173 5.40 -3.79 -19.17
CA LEU A 173 5.76 -2.82 -18.15
C LEU A 173 4.58 -1.90 -17.86
N LYS A 174 4.08 -1.96 -16.62
CA LYS A 174 2.99 -1.10 -16.14
C LYS A 174 3.55 -0.08 -15.16
N PRO A 175 3.64 1.22 -15.53
CA PRO A 175 4.03 2.26 -14.60
C PRO A 175 3.13 2.25 -13.36
N LEU A 176 3.75 2.27 -12.19
CA LEU A 176 3.10 2.33 -10.90
C LEU A 176 3.29 3.72 -10.30
N ILE A 177 2.20 4.39 -9.95
CA ILE A 177 2.23 5.64 -9.22
C ILE A 177 1.71 5.36 -7.81
N ASP A 178 2.55 5.56 -6.79
CA ASP A 178 2.16 5.34 -5.39
C ASP A 178 2.02 6.67 -4.66
N GLY A 179 0.88 6.86 -3.99
CA GLY A 179 0.65 7.97 -3.08
C GLY A 179 0.52 7.49 -1.64
N GLY A 180 1.06 8.27 -0.70
CA GLY A 180 0.94 8.02 0.74
C GLY A 180 0.74 9.32 1.51
N THR A 181 -0.02 9.26 2.60
CA THR A 181 -0.36 10.42 3.42
C THR A 181 -0.41 10.06 4.90
N GLU A 182 0.13 10.93 5.75
CA GLU A 182 0.05 10.84 7.20
C GLU A 182 -0.01 12.26 7.78
N GLY A 183 -1.17 12.64 8.31
CA GLY A 183 -1.42 13.98 8.85
C GLY A 183 -1.16 15.08 7.82
N PHE A 184 -0.17 15.93 8.09
CA PHE A 184 0.29 16.99 7.20
C PHE A 184 1.50 16.60 6.34
N LYS A 185 1.88 15.32 6.32
CA LYS A 185 2.97 14.78 5.50
C LYS A 185 2.40 13.89 4.42
N GLY A 186 3.08 13.84 3.28
CA GLY A 186 2.72 12.90 2.22
C GLY A 186 3.81 12.76 1.19
N GLN A 187 3.63 11.79 0.30
CA GLN A 187 4.56 11.49 -0.77
C GLN A 187 3.81 11.00 -2.00
N ALA A 188 4.37 11.30 -3.17
CA ALA A 188 3.98 10.72 -4.44
C ALA A 188 5.22 10.13 -5.09
N ARG A 189 5.09 8.94 -5.67
CA ARG A 189 6.21 8.22 -6.28
C ARG A 189 5.81 7.74 -7.67
N VAL A 190 6.75 7.79 -8.59
CA VAL A 190 6.64 7.17 -9.93
C VAL A 190 7.63 6.02 -9.99
N ILE A 191 7.10 4.82 -10.15
CA ILE A 191 7.87 3.58 -10.22
C ILE A 191 7.67 3.02 -11.61
N LEU A 192 8.76 2.97 -12.37
CA LEU A 192 8.90 2.16 -13.57
C LEU A 192 9.49 0.81 -13.14
N PRO A 193 8.71 -0.28 -13.13
CA PRO A 193 9.19 -1.61 -12.75
C PRO A 193 10.47 -1.98 -13.50
N THR A 194 11.42 -2.62 -12.81
CA THR A 194 12.78 -3.00 -13.27
C THR A 194 13.71 -1.87 -13.72
N ILE A 195 13.22 -0.66 -14.02
CA ILE A 195 14.03 0.47 -14.49
C ILE A 195 14.42 1.40 -13.33
N SER A 196 13.43 1.90 -12.60
CA SER A 196 13.62 2.84 -11.48
C SER A 196 13.64 2.12 -10.12
N SER A 197 13.90 2.86 -9.05
CA SER A 197 13.69 2.38 -7.68
C SER A 197 12.24 1.90 -7.48
N CYS A 198 12.07 0.62 -7.15
CA CYS A 198 10.77 0.04 -6.82
C CYS A 198 10.38 0.34 -5.36
N TYR A 199 9.17 -0.02 -4.95
CA TYR A 199 8.73 0.22 -3.57
C TYR A 199 9.68 -0.39 -2.53
N GLU A 200 10.14 -1.62 -2.78
CA GLU A 200 11.05 -2.36 -1.89
C GLU A 200 12.43 -1.70 -1.75
N CYS A 201 12.91 -0.98 -2.77
CA CYS A 201 14.19 -0.27 -2.71
C CYS A 201 14.23 0.81 -1.63
N SER A 202 13.06 1.29 -1.19
CA SER A 202 12.90 2.39 -0.23
C SER A 202 12.21 1.96 1.07
N LEU A 203 12.16 0.65 1.35
CA LEU A 203 11.48 0.10 2.53
C LEU A 203 12.13 0.58 3.84
N ASP A 204 13.44 0.84 3.81
CA ASP A 204 14.24 1.39 4.90
C ASP A 204 13.91 2.84 5.24
N MET A 205 13.32 3.59 4.31
CA MET A 205 12.83 4.96 4.56
C MET A 205 11.51 4.98 5.35
N LEU A 206 10.82 3.85 5.49
CA LEU A 206 9.58 3.78 6.25
C LEU A 206 9.88 3.84 7.76
N ASN A 207 9.06 4.59 8.49
CA ASN A 207 9.11 4.63 9.94
C ASN A 207 8.83 3.23 10.51
N LYS A 208 9.59 2.83 11.52
CA LYS A 208 9.32 1.58 12.24
C LYS A 208 7.96 1.69 12.93
N PRO A 209 7.10 0.65 12.84
CA PRO A 209 5.88 0.59 13.63
C PRO A 209 6.20 0.77 15.11
N THR A 210 5.41 1.57 15.81
CA THR A 210 5.59 1.79 17.23
C THR A 210 5.17 0.51 17.97
N ALA A 211 6.13 -0.21 18.52
CA ALA A 211 5.89 -1.42 19.32
C ALA A 211 6.33 -1.17 20.76
N PHE A 212 5.43 -1.39 21.72
CA PHE A 212 5.74 -1.25 23.13
C PHE A 212 6.29 -2.58 23.70
N PRO A 213 7.44 -2.59 24.37
CA PRO A 213 7.98 -3.83 24.95
C PRO A 213 7.03 -4.45 25.98
N ILE A 214 6.88 -5.78 25.95
CA ILE A 214 5.98 -6.52 26.85
C ILE A 214 6.30 -6.22 28.33
N CYS A 215 7.58 -6.17 28.71
CA CYS A 215 7.99 -5.87 30.08
C CYS A 215 7.57 -4.46 30.53
N THR A 216 7.57 -3.49 29.61
CA THR A 216 7.14 -2.12 29.87
C THR A 216 5.63 -2.06 30.07
N ILE A 217 4.85 -2.62 29.14
CA ILE A 217 3.39 -2.61 29.26
C ILE A 217 2.92 -3.46 30.45
N ALA A 218 3.61 -4.55 30.80
CA ALA A 218 3.22 -5.47 31.88
C ALA A 218 3.59 -4.96 33.27
N ASN A 219 4.80 -4.42 33.46
CA ASN A 219 5.35 -4.16 34.80
C ASN A 219 5.65 -2.68 35.07
N THR A 220 5.98 -1.90 34.05
CA THR A 220 6.47 -0.52 34.23
C THR A 220 5.85 0.45 33.21
N PRO A 221 4.50 0.59 33.18
CA PRO A 221 3.87 1.56 32.31
C PRO A 221 4.29 2.98 32.71
N ARG A 222 4.38 3.88 31.73
CA ARG A 222 4.87 5.26 31.90
C ARG A 222 4.02 6.26 31.13
N LEU A 223 3.42 5.82 30.04
CA LEU A 223 2.56 6.59 29.16
C LEU A 223 1.14 6.00 29.18
N PRO A 224 0.09 6.80 28.95
CA PRO A 224 -1.28 6.30 28.89
C PRO A 224 -1.46 5.23 27.79
N GLU A 225 -0.71 5.31 26.71
CA GLU A 225 -0.64 4.31 25.64
C GLU A 225 -0.22 2.93 26.17
N HIS A 226 0.72 2.88 27.12
CA HIS A 226 1.15 1.60 27.71
C HIS A 226 0.02 0.91 28.49
N CYS A 227 -0.85 1.70 29.15
CA CYS A 227 -1.99 1.18 29.88
C CYS A 227 -3.06 0.63 28.94
N ILE A 228 -3.28 1.32 27.80
CA ILE A 228 -4.20 0.89 26.75
C ILE A 228 -3.69 -0.38 26.07
N GLU A 229 -2.41 -0.41 25.69
CA GLU A 229 -1.79 -1.55 25.04
C GLU A 229 -1.80 -2.79 25.94
N TRP A 230 -1.53 -2.60 27.24
CA TRP A 230 -1.68 -3.69 28.21
C TRP A 230 -3.12 -4.23 28.26
N ALA A 231 -4.12 -3.35 28.26
CA ALA A 231 -5.51 -3.77 28.31
C ALA A 231 -5.90 -4.59 27.06
N SER A 232 -5.38 -4.18 25.89
CA SER A 232 -5.62 -4.82 24.60
C SER A 232 -4.89 -6.16 24.45
N VAL A 233 -3.59 -6.20 24.73
CA VAL A 233 -2.72 -7.33 24.39
C VAL A 233 -2.63 -8.38 25.50
N LEU A 234 -2.74 -7.96 26.76
CA LEU A 234 -2.54 -8.86 27.91
C LEU A 234 -3.84 -9.12 28.67
N GLU A 235 -4.59 -8.07 29.00
CA GLU A 235 -5.76 -8.21 29.87
C GLU A 235 -6.98 -8.77 29.12
N TRP A 236 -7.21 -8.34 27.87
CA TRP A 236 -8.33 -8.82 27.07
C TRP A 236 -8.28 -10.35 26.87
N PRO A 237 -7.17 -10.96 26.39
CA PRO A 237 -7.09 -12.41 26.29
C PRO A 237 -7.22 -13.12 27.65
N ARG A 238 -6.73 -12.50 28.74
CA ARG A 238 -6.82 -13.07 30.09
C ARG A 238 -8.27 -13.16 30.59
N VAL A 239 -9.10 -12.16 30.29
CA VAL A 239 -10.49 -12.08 30.78
C VAL A 239 -11.48 -12.73 29.82
N HIS A 240 -11.25 -12.60 28.51
CA HIS A 240 -12.19 -13.03 27.47
C HIS A 240 -11.77 -14.30 26.72
N GLY A 241 -10.62 -14.90 27.08
CA GLY A 241 -10.11 -16.12 26.47
C GLY A 241 -9.93 -15.97 24.97
N ASP A 242 -10.61 -16.82 24.20
CA ASP A 242 -10.49 -16.87 22.73
C ASP A 242 -11.33 -15.81 22.00
N LYS A 243 -12.14 -15.00 22.69
CA LYS A 243 -12.92 -13.95 22.02
C LYS A 243 -11.96 -12.89 21.48
N LYS A 244 -11.94 -12.72 20.15
CA LYS A 244 -11.15 -11.67 19.51
C LYS A 244 -11.68 -10.28 19.87
N LEU A 245 -10.75 -9.37 20.14
CA LEU A 245 -11.04 -7.96 20.30
C LEU A 245 -11.45 -7.38 18.94
N ASP A 246 -12.73 -7.03 18.82
CA ASP A 246 -13.22 -6.17 17.74
C ASP A 246 -12.94 -4.71 18.11
N THR A 247 -12.11 -4.03 17.32
CA THR A 247 -11.71 -2.65 17.57
C THR A 247 -12.76 -1.64 17.07
N ASP A 248 -13.70 -2.06 16.23
CA ASP A 248 -14.80 -1.26 15.73
C ASP A 248 -16.05 -1.32 16.63
N ASP A 249 -16.13 -2.31 17.53
CA ASP A 249 -17.20 -2.46 18.50
C ASP A 249 -17.08 -1.43 19.65
N PRO A 250 -18.04 -0.50 19.81
CA PRO A 250 -18.04 0.48 20.90
C PRO A 250 -18.04 -0.15 22.30
N GLU A 251 -18.62 -1.33 22.49
CA GLU A 251 -18.64 -2.02 23.79
C GLU A 251 -17.24 -2.51 24.16
N HIS A 252 -16.49 -3.04 23.19
CA HIS A 252 -15.12 -3.49 23.38
C HIS A 252 -14.18 -2.32 23.69
N ILE A 253 -14.29 -1.21 22.94
CA ILE A 253 -13.56 0.02 23.25
C ILE A 253 -13.98 0.58 24.62
N GLY A 254 -15.27 0.47 24.96
CA GLY A 254 -15.87 0.68 26.28
C GLY A 254 -15.08 0.03 27.40
N TRP A 255 -14.89 -1.27 27.24
CA TRP A 255 -14.17 -2.10 28.18
C TRP A 255 -12.70 -1.71 28.26
N LEU A 256 -12.01 -1.55 27.13
CA LEU A 256 -10.59 -1.18 27.09
C LEU A 256 -10.34 0.15 27.78
N TYR A 257 -11.16 1.17 27.49
CA TYR A 257 -11.04 2.48 28.11
C TYR A 257 -11.17 2.39 29.63
N LYS A 258 -12.15 1.64 30.14
CA LYS A 258 -12.37 1.46 31.58
C LYS A 258 -11.18 0.77 32.25
N ILE A 259 -10.72 -0.33 31.67
CA ILE A 259 -9.62 -1.15 32.21
C ILE A 259 -8.29 -0.39 32.16
N ALA A 260 -7.99 0.26 31.03
CA ALA A 260 -6.80 1.09 30.88
C ALA A 260 -6.81 2.28 31.85
N SER A 261 -7.97 2.92 32.08
CA SER A 261 -8.10 4.01 33.04
C SER A 261 -7.83 3.56 34.47
N ALA A 262 -8.34 2.39 34.87
CA ALA A 262 -8.09 1.83 36.19
C ALA A 262 -6.60 1.53 36.42
N ARG A 263 -5.94 0.93 35.42
CA ARG A 263 -4.48 0.70 35.47
C ARG A 263 -3.69 2.00 35.48
N ALA A 264 -4.09 3.00 34.71
CA ALA A 264 -3.41 4.29 34.71
C ALA A 264 -3.46 4.95 36.09
N GLN A 265 -4.60 4.84 36.81
CA GLN A 265 -4.72 5.32 38.19
C GLN A 265 -3.77 4.61 39.17
N GLU A 266 -3.60 3.29 39.04
CA GLU A 266 -2.67 2.51 39.88
C GLU A 266 -1.23 3.02 39.76
N PHE A 267 -0.82 3.33 38.53
CA PHE A 267 0.53 3.82 38.22
C PHE A 267 0.65 5.35 38.25
N LYS A 268 -0.41 6.08 38.64
CA LYS A 268 -0.48 7.55 38.66
C LYS A 268 -0.15 8.19 37.29
N ILE A 269 -0.65 7.58 36.23
CA ILE A 269 -0.53 8.04 34.85
C ILE A 269 -1.83 8.74 34.46
N GLU A 270 -1.72 9.96 33.95
CA GLU A 270 -2.85 10.73 33.41
C GLU A 270 -2.91 10.63 31.88
N GLY A 271 -4.03 11.03 31.29
CA GLY A 271 -4.15 11.16 29.82
C GLY A 271 -4.83 9.99 29.10
N VAL A 272 -5.31 8.95 29.80
CA VAL A 272 -6.18 7.94 29.17
C VAL A 272 -7.53 8.59 28.83
N THR A 273 -7.82 8.70 27.54
CA THR A 273 -9.09 9.22 27.01
C THR A 273 -9.67 8.23 26.02
N TRP A 274 -10.98 8.31 25.78
CA TRP A 274 -11.65 7.50 24.76
C TRP A 274 -10.96 7.59 23.39
N SER A 275 -10.64 8.82 22.96
CA SER A 275 -9.99 9.08 21.68
C SER A 275 -8.59 8.47 21.62
N LEU A 276 -7.83 8.52 22.70
CA LEU A 276 -6.51 7.88 22.78
C LEU A 276 -6.64 6.36 22.76
N THR A 277 -7.63 5.80 23.46
CA THR A 277 -7.90 4.35 23.44
C THR A 277 -8.19 3.86 22.02
N GLN A 278 -9.04 4.56 21.29
CA GLN A 278 -9.29 4.24 19.87
C GLN A 278 -8.04 4.42 19.02
N GLY A 279 -7.29 5.51 19.25
CA GLY A 279 -6.04 5.83 18.53
C GLY A 279 -5.00 4.72 18.62
N VAL A 280 -4.72 4.25 19.84
CA VAL A 280 -3.73 3.19 20.10
C VAL A 280 -4.21 1.85 19.53
N VAL A 281 -5.43 1.43 19.85
CA VAL A 281 -5.93 0.08 19.51
C VAL A 281 -6.15 -0.09 18.01
N LYS A 282 -6.59 0.97 17.31
CA LYS A 282 -6.76 0.94 15.85
C LYS A 282 -5.52 1.38 15.09
N ASN A 283 -4.42 1.76 15.77
CA ASN A 283 -3.26 2.41 15.15
C ASN A 283 -3.67 3.55 14.18
N ILE A 284 -4.55 4.45 14.64
CA ILE A 284 -5.16 5.46 13.77
C ILE A 284 -4.09 6.42 13.25
N ILE A 285 -3.86 6.36 11.93
CA ILE A 285 -3.06 7.34 11.22
C ILE A 285 -3.92 8.59 10.98
N PRO A 286 -3.52 9.78 11.47
CA PRO A 286 -4.25 11.02 11.19
C PRO A 286 -4.38 11.23 9.69
N ALA A 287 -5.58 11.54 9.21
CA ALA A 287 -5.84 11.69 7.78
C ALA A 287 -6.65 12.95 7.51
N ILE A 288 -6.11 13.81 6.65
CA ILE A 288 -6.64 15.16 6.38
C ILE A 288 -6.95 15.28 4.89
N ALA A 289 -8.12 15.86 4.57
CA ALA A 289 -8.56 16.03 3.18
C ALA A 289 -7.57 16.86 2.34
N SER A 290 -6.99 17.92 2.89
CA SER A 290 -6.03 18.77 2.18
C SER A 290 -4.78 18.01 1.74
N THR A 291 -4.20 17.19 2.63
CA THR A 291 -3.02 16.38 2.30
C THR A 291 -3.35 15.34 1.23
N ASN A 292 -4.50 14.66 1.35
CA ASN A 292 -4.98 13.73 0.34
C ASN A 292 -5.13 14.40 -1.02
N ALA A 293 -5.72 15.59 -1.07
CA ALA A 293 -5.92 16.34 -2.30
C ALA A 293 -4.59 16.71 -2.97
N ILE A 294 -3.60 17.21 -2.20
CA ILE A 294 -2.28 17.57 -2.74
C ILE A 294 -1.57 16.34 -3.32
N ILE A 295 -1.52 15.24 -2.56
CA ILE A 295 -0.84 14.01 -3.03
C ILE A 295 -1.58 13.38 -4.20
N ALA A 296 -2.91 13.32 -4.19
CA ALA A 296 -3.68 12.80 -5.32
C ALA A 296 -3.49 13.64 -6.59
N ALA A 297 -3.43 14.97 -6.45
CA ALA A 297 -3.14 15.86 -7.58
C ALA A 297 -1.74 15.58 -8.14
N SER A 298 -0.72 15.42 -7.29
CA SER A 298 0.62 15.01 -7.73
C SER A 298 0.58 13.67 -8.47
N CYS A 299 -0.05 12.64 -7.91
CA CYS A 299 -0.16 11.33 -8.57
C CYS A 299 -0.88 11.41 -9.93
N CYS A 300 -2.00 12.12 -10.01
CA CYS A 300 -2.78 12.23 -11.25
C CYS A 300 -2.08 13.07 -12.32
N ASN A 301 -1.29 14.07 -11.93
CA ASN A 301 -0.44 14.81 -12.85
C ASN A 301 0.61 13.88 -13.49
N GLU A 302 1.24 13.01 -12.71
CA GLU A 302 2.19 12.04 -13.26
C GLU A 302 1.51 11.01 -14.16
N ALA A 303 0.30 10.56 -13.82
CA ALA A 303 -0.49 9.67 -14.68
C ALA A 303 -0.82 10.35 -16.02
N PHE A 304 -1.23 11.62 -15.99
CA PHE A 304 -1.50 12.39 -17.19
C PHE A 304 -0.25 12.55 -18.07
N LYS A 305 0.89 12.89 -17.48
CA LYS A 305 2.16 13.04 -18.22
C LYS A 305 2.62 11.73 -18.84
N ILE A 306 2.58 10.63 -18.09
CA ILE A 306 2.99 9.31 -18.59
C ILE A 306 2.06 8.84 -19.72
N ALA A 307 0.74 9.03 -19.58
CA ALA A 307 -0.22 8.61 -20.59
C ALA A 307 -0.17 9.43 -21.88
N THR A 308 0.34 10.66 -21.83
CA THR A 308 0.26 11.61 -22.96
C THR A 308 1.61 12.02 -23.51
N SER A 309 2.71 11.75 -22.81
CA SER A 309 4.03 12.34 -23.05
C SER A 309 4.04 13.87 -23.05
N SER A 310 3.00 14.55 -22.53
CA SER A 310 2.87 16.00 -22.66
C SER A 310 3.92 16.79 -21.88
N ALA A 311 4.62 16.17 -20.93
CA ALA A 311 5.74 16.75 -20.21
C ALA A 311 6.57 15.63 -19.57
N ALA A 312 7.80 15.96 -19.16
CA ALA A 312 8.60 15.06 -18.33
C ALA A 312 7.86 14.73 -17.02
N TYR A 313 7.77 13.44 -16.72
CA TYR A 313 7.23 12.96 -15.46
C TYR A 313 8.28 13.04 -14.33
N LEU A 314 7.79 12.95 -13.11
CA LEU A 314 8.56 12.97 -11.87
C LEU A 314 9.65 11.89 -11.91
N ASN A 315 10.89 12.29 -11.63
CA ASN A 315 11.99 11.35 -11.44
C ASN A 315 11.90 10.70 -10.04
N ASN A 316 10.96 9.76 -9.96
CA ASN A 316 10.62 8.83 -8.90
C ASN A 316 10.09 9.32 -7.55
N TYR A 317 10.54 10.44 -6.95
CA TYR A 317 10.13 10.78 -5.58
C TYR A 317 9.77 12.26 -5.39
N PHE A 318 8.58 12.48 -4.84
CA PHE A 318 8.09 13.76 -4.33
C PHE A 318 7.64 13.60 -2.88
N MET A 319 8.04 14.53 -2.02
CA MET A 319 7.61 14.60 -0.62
C MET A 319 7.02 15.96 -0.28
N LEU A 320 6.03 15.95 0.61
CA LEU A 320 5.34 17.12 1.14
C LEU A 320 5.40 17.10 2.67
N ILE A 321 5.74 18.24 3.26
CA ILE A 321 5.67 18.48 4.70
C ILE A 321 4.91 19.79 4.93
N GLY A 322 3.77 19.70 5.62
CA GLY A 322 2.87 20.80 5.91
C GLY A 322 2.77 21.17 7.39
N THR A 323 3.76 20.80 8.22
CA THR A 323 3.74 21.12 9.66
C THR A 323 4.07 22.59 9.93
N ASP A 324 5.07 23.13 9.22
CA ASP A 324 5.55 24.50 9.34
C ASP A 324 5.58 25.16 7.97
N GLY A 325 4.43 25.72 7.55
CA GLY A 325 4.23 26.22 6.19
C GLY A 325 3.98 25.10 5.18
N VAL A 326 4.36 25.33 3.91
CA VAL A 326 4.24 24.32 2.85
C VAL A 326 5.63 24.08 2.27
N TYR A 327 6.21 22.92 2.56
CA TYR A 327 7.49 22.49 2.03
C TYR A 327 7.32 21.27 1.14
N SER A 328 7.94 21.29 -0.03
CA SER A 328 8.02 20.14 -0.92
C SER A 328 9.45 19.93 -1.41
N PHE A 329 9.83 18.67 -1.55
CA PHE A 329 11.14 18.28 -2.07
C PHE A 329 11.00 17.14 -3.08
N THR A 330 11.80 17.19 -4.13
CA THR A 330 11.84 16.19 -5.20
C THR A 330 13.27 15.73 -5.34
N PHE A 331 13.47 14.42 -5.37
CA PHE A 331 14.77 13.80 -5.56
C PHE A 331 14.62 12.47 -6.29
N GLU A 332 15.70 12.02 -6.92
CA GLU A 332 15.79 10.70 -7.52
C GLU A 332 16.31 9.71 -6.47
N HIS A 333 15.43 8.81 -6.02
CA HIS A 333 15.81 7.64 -5.24
C HIS A 333 16.47 6.58 -6.14
N GLU A 334 17.68 6.17 -5.81
CA GLU A 334 18.43 5.21 -6.62
C GLU A 334 17.85 3.79 -6.53
N LYS A 335 17.92 3.06 -7.65
CA LYS A 335 17.56 1.63 -7.69
C LYS A 335 18.69 0.83 -7.05
N ARG A 336 18.31 -0.02 -6.09
CA ARG A 336 19.23 -0.96 -5.44
C ARG A 336 19.49 -2.20 -6.31
N ALA A 337 20.77 -2.54 -6.52
CA ALA A 337 21.18 -3.74 -7.27
C ALA A 337 20.84 -5.04 -6.52
N ASP A 338 20.93 -4.99 -5.19
CA ASP A 338 20.58 -6.05 -4.24
C ASP A 338 19.09 -6.04 -3.84
N CYS A 339 18.24 -5.27 -4.53
CA CYS A 339 16.82 -5.24 -4.21
C CYS A 339 16.19 -6.62 -4.46
N PRO A 340 15.49 -7.24 -3.52
CA PRO A 340 15.00 -8.61 -3.69
C PRO A 340 13.80 -8.74 -4.64
N VAL A 341 13.31 -7.63 -5.17
CA VAL A 341 12.18 -7.58 -6.12
C VAL A 341 12.67 -7.19 -7.51
N CYS A 342 13.37 -6.06 -7.63
CA CYS A 342 13.78 -5.52 -8.93
C CYS A 342 15.30 -5.58 -9.18
N GLY A 343 16.06 -6.00 -8.18
CA GLY A 343 17.49 -6.26 -8.23
C GLY A 343 17.68 -7.75 -8.49
N GLY A 344 18.44 -8.10 -9.53
CA GLY A 344 18.66 -9.50 -9.90
C GLY A 344 19.71 -10.21 -9.04
N GLU A 345 20.28 -9.52 -8.05
CA GLU A 345 21.37 -10.02 -7.21
C GLU A 345 20.83 -10.56 -5.89
N ALA A 346 21.45 -11.63 -5.39
CA ALA A 346 21.16 -12.13 -4.04
C ALA A 346 21.62 -11.10 -3.00
N VAL A 347 20.88 -10.99 -1.90
CA VAL A 347 21.26 -10.11 -0.79
C VAL A 347 22.35 -10.81 0.03
N ASP A 348 23.55 -10.25 0.04
CA ASP A 348 24.64 -10.75 0.88
C ASP A 348 24.35 -10.45 2.36
N MET A 349 24.51 -11.46 3.22
CA MET A 349 24.29 -11.35 4.65
C MET A 349 25.40 -12.04 5.43
N THR A 350 26.12 -11.26 6.23
CA THR A 350 27.12 -11.77 7.15
C THR A 350 26.48 -12.15 8.47
N ILE A 351 26.62 -13.40 8.91
CA ILE A 351 26.09 -13.92 10.18
C ILE A 351 27.17 -14.67 10.97
N SER A 352 26.99 -14.79 12.29
CA SER A 352 27.89 -15.62 13.12
C SER A 352 27.60 -17.10 12.90
N LYS A 353 28.64 -17.95 12.97
CA LYS A 353 28.51 -19.41 12.81
C LYS A 353 27.62 -20.07 13.86
N GLU A 354 27.52 -19.42 15.02
CA GLU A 354 26.74 -19.84 16.18
C GLU A 354 25.27 -19.38 16.11
N LEU A 355 24.89 -18.61 15.09
CA LEU A 355 23.51 -18.14 14.93
C LEU A 355 22.58 -19.32 14.63
N THR A 356 21.58 -19.51 15.48
CA THR A 356 20.55 -20.54 15.27
C THR A 356 19.56 -20.10 14.20
N VAL A 357 18.87 -21.07 13.58
CA VAL A 357 17.82 -20.78 12.60
C VAL A 357 16.71 -19.92 13.20
N ASP A 358 16.36 -20.14 14.47
CA ASP A 358 15.36 -19.33 15.18
C ASP A 358 15.77 -17.85 15.28
N LYS A 359 17.00 -17.57 15.74
CA LYS A 359 17.53 -16.20 15.82
C LYS A 359 17.73 -15.56 14.44
N PHE A 360 18.04 -16.37 13.44
CA PHE A 360 18.11 -15.91 12.06
C PHE A 360 16.72 -15.45 11.57
N ILE A 361 15.66 -16.20 11.87
CA ILE A 361 14.28 -15.81 11.58
C ILE A 361 13.92 -14.50 12.31
N GLU A 362 14.25 -14.37 13.59
CA GLU A 362 14.07 -13.11 14.34
C GLU A 362 14.79 -11.94 13.65
N THR A 363 16.04 -12.16 13.20
CA THR A 363 16.81 -11.16 12.47
C THR A 363 16.08 -10.72 11.19
N LEU A 364 15.53 -11.65 10.40
CA LEU A 364 14.77 -11.32 9.18
C LEU A 364 13.46 -10.57 9.46
N ILE A 365 12.83 -10.82 10.61
CA ILE A 365 11.63 -10.12 11.06
C ILE A 365 11.97 -8.68 11.47
N GLU A 366 13.08 -8.47 12.17
CA GLU A 366 13.47 -7.18 12.73
C GLU A 366 14.22 -6.26 11.75
N ARG A 367 14.89 -6.81 10.74
CA ARG A 367 15.68 -6.03 9.77
C ARG A 367 14.77 -5.12 8.94
N GLN A 368 15.09 -3.82 8.93
CA GLN A 368 14.22 -2.78 8.37
C GLN A 368 14.08 -2.84 6.84
N ASP A 369 15.10 -3.35 6.15
CA ASP A 369 15.14 -3.54 4.70
C ASP A 369 14.46 -4.83 4.24
N ILE A 370 14.00 -5.70 5.15
CA ILE A 370 13.38 -7.00 4.84
C ILE A 370 11.95 -7.10 5.41
N GLN A 371 11.77 -6.87 6.72
CA GLN A 371 10.49 -6.87 7.44
C GLN A 371 9.51 -7.97 6.98
N ILE A 372 9.88 -9.24 7.15
CA ILE A 372 9.04 -10.39 6.72
C ILE A 372 8.24 -10.94 7.91
N LYS A 373 6.95 -11.21 7.72
CA LYS A 373 6.13 -11.90 8.73
C LYS A 373 6.09 -13.40 8.44
N LYS A 374 6.49 -14.20 9.44
CA LYS A 374 6.46 -15.68 9.38
C LYS A 374 7.16 -16.24 8.12
N PRO A 375 8.49 -16.06 7.98
CA PRO A 375 9.23 -16.61 6.86
C PRO A 375 9.31 -18.13 6.92
N SER A 376 9.32 -18.76 5.74
CA SER A 376 9.76 -20.13 5.49
C SER A 376 11.09 -20.08 4.73
N LEU A 377 12.01 -20.97 5.08
CA LEU A 377 13.40 -20.98 4.64
C LEU A 377 13.73 -22.31 3.95
N SER A 378 14.40 -22.21 2.80
CA SER A 378 14.92 -23.36 2.06
C SER A 378 16.26 -23.04 1.42
N SER A 379 17.09 -24.05 1.19
CA SER A 379 18.37 -23.92 0.47
C SER A 379 18.45 -25.02 -0.58
N GLY A 380 18.23 -24.67 -1.85
CA GLY A 380 18.09 -25.65 -2.93
C GLY A 380 16.96 -26.65 -2.65
N SER A 381 17.30 -27.94 -2.54
CA SER A 381 16.35 -29.00 -2.18
C SER A 381 16.17 -29.21 -0.68
N LYS A 382 16.96 -28.53 0.18
CA LYS A 382 16.89 -28.69 1.63
C LYS A 382 15.79 -27.78 2.23
N HIS A 383 14.89 -28.38 3.00
CA HIS A 383 13.90 -27.65 3.78
C HIS A 383 14.50 -27.26 5.14
N ILE A 384 14.82 -25.96 5.32
CA ILE A 384 15.40 -25.46 6.57
C ILE A 384 14.29 -25.35 7.61
N TYR A 385 13.27 -24.54 7.33
CA TYR A 385 12.12 -24.34 8.22
C TYR A 385 10.88 -23.90 7.43
N PHE A 386 9.72 -24.50 7.67
CA PHE A 386 8.47 -24.17 6.97
C PHE A 386 7.37 -23.84 7.96
N GLN A 387 6.63 -22.75 7.71
CA GLN A 387 5.50 -22.34 8.55
C GLN A 387 4.21 -23.11 8.23
N ALA A 388 4.11 -23.65 7.01
CA ALA A 388 2.97 -24.40 6.51
C ALA A 388 3.40 -25.31 5.35
N PRO A 389 2.65 -26.40 5.08
CA PRO A 389 1.58 -26.99 5.90
C PRO A 389 2.11 -27.60 7.21
N GLN A 390 1.22 -27.86 8.18
CA GLN A 390 1.57 -28.31 9.54
C GLN A 390 2.53 -29.51 9.58
N GLN A 391 2.41 -30.44 8.63
CA GLN A 391 3.29 -31.61 8.53
C GLN A 391 4.76 -31.23 8.27
N LEU A 392 4.99 -30.23 7.41
CA LEU A 392 6.35 -29.72 7.13
C LEU A 392 6.85 -28.86 8.28
N GLU A 393 5.97 -28.13 8.94
CA GLU A 393 6.30 -27.36 10.14
C GLU A 393 6.80 -28.29 11.24
N GLU A 394 6.06 -29.35 11.57
CA GLU A 394 6.44 -30.33 12.59
C GLU A 394 7.74 -31.06 12.23
N ALA A 395 7.94 -31.39 10.95
CA ALA A 395 9.15 -32.05 10.46
C ALA A 395 10.39 -31.16 10.47
N THR A 396 10.24 -29.85 10.25
CA THR A 396 11.37 -28.89 10.18
C THR A 396 11.58 -28.11 11.47
N ARG A 397 10.62 -28.11 12.40
CA ARG A 397 10.72 -27.48 13.73
C ARG A 397 12.00 -27.86 14.51
N PRO A 398 12.50 -29.12 14.48
CA PRO A 398 13.75 -29.45 15.16
C PRO A 398 14.99 -28.71 14.61
N ASN A 399 14.92 -28.14 13.39
CA ASN A 399 16.00 -27.36 12.82
C ASN A 399 16.11 -25.95 13.43
N LEU A 400 15.09 -25.46 14.14
CA LEU A 400 15.11 -24.13 14.77
C LEU A 400 16.26 -23.99 15.79
N GLU A 401 16.58 -25.07 16.50
CA GLU A 401 17.66 -25.13 17.49
C GLU A 401 19.05 -25.32 16.87
N LYS A 402 19.13 -25.75 15.60
CA LYS A 402 20.39 -25.93 14.89
C LYS A 402 20.97 -24.61 14.44
N THR A 403 22.28 -24.58 14.24
CA THR A 403 22.95 -23.42 13.66
C THR A 403 22.69 -23.33 12.15
N VAL A 404 22.66 -22.12 11.59
CA VAL A 404 22.53 -21.94 10.14
C VAL A 404 23.70 -22.59 9.40
N SER A 405 24.90 -22.58 10.01
CA SER A 405 26.12 -23.18 9.46
C SER A 405 26.09 -24.72 9.35
N GLU A 406 25.24 -25.41 10.11
CA GLU A 406 25.01 -26.85 9.95
C GLU A 406 24.14 -27.19 8.72
N LEU A 407 23.34 -26.23 8.24
CA LEU A 407 22.35 -26.45 7.19
C LEU A 407 22.78 -25.87 5.84
N VAL A 408 23.51 -24.76 5.88
CA VAL A 408 23.92 -23.95 4.72
C VAL A 408 25.41 -23.65 4.81
N ASP A 409 26.14 -24.03 3.77
CA ASP A 409 27.59 -23.78 3.66
C ASP A 409 27.90 -22.28 3.47
N ASP A 410 29.16 -21.88 3.70
CA ASP A 410 29.61 -20.52 3.44
C ASP A 410 29.49 -20.17 1.94
N GLY A 411 28.91 -19.00 1.65
CA GLY A 411 28.53 -18.60 0.29
C GLY A 411 27.26 -19.30 -0.23
N GLY A 412 26.60 -20.13 0.58
CA GLY A 412 25.34 -20.79 0.24
C GLY A 412 24.16 -19.81 0.17
N GLU A 413 23.15 -20.16 -0.62
CA GLU A 413 21.96 -19.33 -0.82
C GLU A 413 20.74 -19.88 -0.07
N ILE A 414 20.08 -19.02 0.70
CA ILE A 414 18.81 -19.28 1.38
C ILE A 414 17.70 -18.55 0.62
N THR A 415 16.73 -19.31 0.13
CA THR A 415 15.47 -18.79 -0.40
C THR A 415 14.47 -18.62 0.75
N VAL A 416 13.96 -17.41 0.91
CA VAL A 416 12.97 -17.01 1.89
C VAL A 416 11.63 -16.78 1.20
N THR A 417 10.59 -17.44 1.68
CA THR A 417 9.20 -17.27 1.20
C THR A 417 8.30 -16.93 2.38
N ALA A 418 7.24 -16.16 2.15
CA ALA A 418 6.26 -15.88 3.18
C ALA A 418 4.89 -15.59 2.57
N SER A 419 3.82 -15.88 3.30
CA SER A 419 2.46 -15.49 2.87
C SER A 419 2.29 -13.97 2.67
N SER A 420 3.08 -13.16 3.38
CA SER A 420 3.11 -11.70 3.25
C SER A 420 4.01 -11.21 2.12
N LEU A 421 4.75 -12.11 1.46
CA LEU A 421 5.66 -11.79 0.37
C LEU A 421 5.11 -12.37 -0.95
N PRO A 422 4.86 -11.53 -1.96
CA PRO A 422 4.50 -12.00 -3.30
C PRO A 422 5.70 -12.52 -4.11
N PHE A 423 6.93 -12.47 -3.56
CA PHE A 423 8.17 -12.89 -4.21
C PHE A 423 9.00 -13.78 -3.27
N SER A 424 9.99 -14.48 -3.84
CA SER A 424 10.99 -15.23 -3.08
C SER A 424 12.23 -14.37 -2.91
N LEU A 425 12.68 -14.16 -1.67
CA LEU A 425 13.90 -13.43 -1.36
C LEU A 425 15.08 -14.40 -1.32
N SER A 426 16.12 -14.16 -2.12
CA SER A 426 17.36 -14.95 -2.10
C SER A 426 18.44 -14.24 -1.28
N LEU A 427 18.93 -14.91 -0.24
CA LEU A 427 19.99 -14.43 0.64
C LEU A 427 21.26 -15.25 0.42
N ARG A 428 22.39 -14.61 0.17
CA ARG A 428 23.70 -15.28 0.16
C ARG A 428 24.35 -15.12 1.53
N ILE A 429 24.69 -16.24 2.15
CA ILE A 429 25.17 -16.26 3.54
C ILE A 429 26.69 -16.29 3.58
N HIS A 430 27.27 -15.39 4.35
CA HIS A 430 28.70 -15.37 4.68
C HIS A 430 28.88 -15.50 6.19
N TYR A 431 29.79 -16.36 6.63
CA TYR A 431 30.05 -16.54 8.06
C TYR A 431 31.22 -15.68 8.54
N SER A 432 30.98 -14.88 9.59
CA SER A 432 32.03 -14.13 10.31
C SER A 432 32.74 -14.95 11.37
#